data_AF-A0A8B7DSM0-F1
#
_entry.id   AF-A0A8B7DSM0-F1
#
_cell.length_a   1.000
_cell.length_b   1.000
_cell.length_c   1.000
_cell.angle_alpha   90.00
_cell.angle_beta   90.00
_cell.angle_gamma   90.00
#
_symmetry.space_group_name_H-M   'P 1'
#
loop_
_entity.id
_entity.type
_entity.pdbx_description
1 polymer ?
#
loop_
_entity_poly.entity_id
_entity_poly.type
_entity_poly.pdbx_seq_one_letter_code
_entity_poly.pdbx_strand_id
1 'polypeptide(L)'
;MDWEAQRKGEANSLLNALTKFEFKIDVLLSPPNALGKNVAELAGRLGFTISEIDYISEKSYPFIYMLESWVRKNQNATLQVLRNEIYDMGRLDAVEVLDDAVKAIQENNIESDVGLASNQESLKRFASNTTLLSLESSQSAFSENLILNNTHDDSIRKAFDKLKFDDLAPMIYVVYYPDNENHKRNVFKFVQILQEKYKINASTADDVDINKASYIDQKFNQANYVLLVCSPGLKFCFKSDENPNSILQLVANSEKSKEISFVSKLILNDIFAQKNLSKYIPILLTNLCNVDSIPLVLQGATKYKFPEERKKLINRILKRENFVLPVMPKKNVGVINTKTLYGGGLLKLSIST
;
A
#
# COMPACT_ATOMS: atom_id res chain seq x y z
N MET A 1 7.72 -14.29 -40.11
CA MET A 1 6.54 -14.18 -39.24
C MET A 1 7.03 -13.74 -37.87
N ASP A 2 6.34 -12.78 -37.29
CA ASP A 2 6.84 -11.91 -36.21
C ASP A 2 6.68 -12.56 -34.83
N TRP A 3 7.57 -13.52 -34.55
CA TRP A 3 7.58 -14.27 -33.29
C TRP A 3 7.80 -13.36 -32.08
N GLU A 4 8.45 -12.20 -32.23
CA GLU A 4 8.63 -11.21 -31.17
C GLU A 4 7.35 -10.43 -30.88
N ALA A 5 6.57 -10.06 -31.90
CA ALA A 5 5.27 -9.41 -31.71
C ALA A 5 4.26 -10.34 -31.05
N GLN A 6 4.25 -11.62 -31.42
CA GLN A 6 3.40 -12.63 -30.77
C GLN A 6 3.79 -12.82 -29.29
N ARG A 7 5.10 -12.91 -28.98
CA ARG A 7 5.60 -12.98 -27.59
C ARG A 7 5.26 -11.77 -26.74
N LYS A 8 5.36 -10.56 -27.30
CA LYS A 8 4.93 -9.33 -26.60
C LYS A 8 3.44 -9.35 -26.31
N GLY A 9 2.62 -9.88 -27.23
CA GLY A 9 1.18 -10.06 -27.02
C GLY A 9 0.86 -11.01 -25.85
N GLU A 10 1.56 -12.14 -25.78
CA GLU A 10 1.34 -13.18 -24.76
C GLU A 10 1.79 -12.72 -23.36
N ALA A 11 2.96 -12.09 -23.26
CA ALA A 11 3.45 -11.50 -22.02
C ALA A 11 2.51 -10.39 -21.50
N ASN A 12 1.99 -9.54 -22.40
CA ASN A 12 1.04 -8.48 -22.04
C ASN A 12 -0.31 -9.04 -21.59
N SER A 13 -0.77 -10.15 -22.17
CA SER A 13 -2.01 -10.82 -21.76
C SER A 13 -1.92 -11.41 -20.35
N LEU A 14 -0.81 -12.09 -20.05
CA LEU A 14 -0.52 -12.62 -18.72
C LEU A 14 -0.39 -11.48 -17.70
N LEU A 15 0.31 -10.41 -18.05
CA LEU A 15 0.45 -9.24 -17.19
C LEU A 15 -0.91 -8.61 -16.90
N ASN A 16 -1.74 -8.38 -17.92
CA ASN A 16 -3.08 -7.81 -17.81
C ASN A 16 -4.03 -8.64 -16.95
N ALA A 17 -3.96 -9.97 -17.08
CA ALA A 17 -4.75 -10.87 -16.27
C ALA A 17 -4.31 -10.84 -14.81
N LEU A 18 -2.99 -10.89 -14.57
CA LEU A 18 -2.43 -10.79 -13.22
C LEU A 18 -2.66 -9.40 -12.61
N THR A 19 -2.75 -8.32 -13.40
CA THR A 19 -3.03 -6.95 -12.88
C THR A 19 -4.35 -6.91 -12.12
N LYS A 20 -5.36 -7.69 -12.55
CA LYS A 20 -6.67 -7.77 -11.86
C LYS A 20 -6.60 -8.50 -10.51
N PHE A 21 -5.65 -9.42 -10.36
CA PHE A 21 -5.44 -10.22 -9.15
C PHE A 21 -4.23 -9.75 -8.33
N GLU A 22 -3.53 -8.72 -8.82
CA GLU A 22 -2.25 -8.18 -8.37
C GLU A 22 -2.24 -7.89 -6.87
N PHE A 23 -3.21 -7.12 -6.41
CA PHE A 23 -3.31 -6.75 -4.99
C PHE A 23 -3.58 -7.94 -4.07
N LYS A 24 -4.25 -8.99 -4.54
CA LYS A 24 -4.51 -10.16 -3.70
C LYS A 24 -3.26 -11.03 -3.59
N ILE A 25 -2.60 -11.33 -4.72
CA ILE A 25 -1.43 -12.21 -4.73
C ILE A 25 -0.23 -11.53 -4.07
N ASP A 26 0.01 -10.24 -4.32
CA ASP A 26 1.11 -9.50 -3.69
C ASP A 26 0.92 -9.38 -2.18
N VAL A 27 -0.31 -9.12 -1.70
CA VAL A 27 -0.60 -9.09 -0.24
C VAL A 27 -0.35 -10.45 0.41
N LEU A 28 -0.66 -11.54 -0.28
CA LEU A 28 -0.39 -12.87 0.22
C LEU A 28 1.12 -13.12 0.25
N LEU A 29 1.85 -12.89 -0.85
CA LEU A 29 3.28 -13.18 -0.90
C LEU A 29 4.14 -12.18 -0.10
N SER A 30 3.66 -10.97 0.12
CA SER A 30 4.32 -9.90 0.87
C SER A 30 3.48 -9.49 2.08
N PRO A 31 3.24 -10.37 3.08
CA PRO A 31 2.47 -9.99 4.25
C PRO A 31 3.22 -8.88 5.02
N PRO A 32 2.52 -7.95 5.69
CA PRO A 32 3.11 -6.76 6.31
C PRO A 32 4.26 -7.03 7.28
N ASN A 33 4.31 -8.25 7.84
CA ASN A 33 5.28 -8.65 8.86
C ASN A 33 6.50 -9.41 8.31
N ALA A 34 6.53 -9.74 7.00
CA ALA A 34 7.64 -10.48 6.37
C ALA A 34 7.98 -9.91 4.98
N LEU A 35 8.03 -8.58 4.88
CA LEU A 35 8.40 -7.83 3.67
C LEU A 35 9.60 -8.50 2.97
N GLY A 36 9.35 -9.08 1.80
CA GLY A 36 10.37 -9.60 0.89
C GLY A 36 10.79 -11.06 1.04
N LYS A 37 10.54 -11.74 2.17
CA LYS A 37 11.12 -13.10 2.35
C LYS A 37 10.52 -14.12 1.38
N ASN A 38 9.21 -14.13 1.20
CA ASN A 38 8.59 -15.08 0.26
C ASN A 38 8.82 -14.65 -1.20
N VAL A 39 8.91 -13.35 -1.50
CA VAL A 39 9.23 -12.90 -2.86
C VAL A 39 10.65 -13.26 -3.25
N ALA A 40 11.61 -13.09 -2.34
CA ALA A 40 12.99 -13.50 -2.54
C ALA A 40 13.13 -15.02 -2.69
N GLU A 41 12.42 -15.79 -1.86
CA GLU A 41 12.39 -17.25 -1.97
C GLU A 41 11.76 -17.71 -3.30
N LEU A 42 10.63 -17.12 -3.69
CA LEU A 42 9.97 -17.42 -4.96
C LEU A 42 10.86 -17.02 -6.14
N ALA A 43 11.52 -15.86 -6.09
CA ALA A 43 12.48 -15.45 -7.11
C ALA A 43 13.65 -16.45 -7.21
N GLY A 44 14.20 -16.93 -6.09
CA GLY A 44 15.22 -17.97 -6.09
C GLY A 44 14.74 -19.25 -6.80
N ARG A 45 13.52 -19.70 -6.50
CA ARG A 45 12.88 -20.86 -7.14
C ARG A 45 12.61 -20.67 -8.64
N LEU A 46 12.26 -19.46 -9.04
CA LEU A 46 12.04 -19.08 -10.45
C LEU A 46 13.35 -18.87 -11.23
N GLY A 47 14.52 -19.11 -10.62
CA GLY A 47 15.83 -19.08 -11.28
C GLY A 47 16.49 -17.70 -11.34
N PHE A 48 16.13 -16.79 -10.44
CA PHE A 48 16.86 -15.53 -10.26
C PHE A 48 18.15 -15.75 -9.46
N THR A 49 19.20 -15.02 -9.85
CA THR A 49 20.46 -14.94 -9.11
C THR A 49 20.30 -14.07 -7.86
N ILE A 50 21.18 -14.24 -6.87
CA ILE A 50 21.15 -13.44 -5.63
C ILE A 50 21.15 -11.94 -5.92
N SER A 51 21.99 -11.48 -6.86
CA SER A 51 22.02 -10.07 -7.27
C SER A 51 20.72 -9.57 -7.90
N GLU A 52 20.03 -10.41 -8.67
CA GLU A 52 18.72 -10.06 -9.23
C GLU A 52 17.67 -10.01 -8.13
N ILE A 53 17.71 -10.94 -7.16
CA ILE A 53 16.80 -11.01 -6.02
C ILE A 53 16.93 -9.76 -5.13
N ASP A 54 18.17 -9.34 -4.82
CA ASP A 54 18.43 -8.13 -4.04
C ASP A 54 17.85 -6.91 -4.77
N TYR A 55 18.11 -6.80 -6.08
CA TYR A 55 17.60 -5.70 -6.90
C TYR A 55 16.07 -5.69 -7.03
N ILE A 56 15.43 -6.87 -7.11
CA ILE A 56 13.97 -7.04 -7.10
C ILE A 56 13.40 -6.55 -5.75
N SER A 57 14.06 -6.90 -4.66
CA SER A 57 13.61 -6.61 -3.28
C SER A 57 13.64 -5.11 -2.94
N GLU A 58 14.50 -4.34 -3.62
CA GLU A 58 14.57 -2.88 -3.50
C GLU A 58 13.46 -2.13 -4.26
N LYS A 59 12.64 -2.82 -5.07
CA LYS A 59 11.56 -2.18 -5.84
C LYS A 59 10.36 -1.87 -4.96
N SER A 60 9.61 -0.83 -5.33
CA SER A 60 8.34 -0.47 -4.66
C SER A 60 7.30 -1.58 -4.72
N TYR A 61 7.37 -2.45 -5.73
CA TYR A 61 6.50 -3.62 -5.93
C TYR A 61 7.34 -4.83 -6.35
N PRO A 62 8.03 -5.49 -5.41
CA PRO A 62 8.99 -6.56 -5.69
C PRO A 62 8.37 -7.72 -6.48
N PHE A 63 7.17 -8.17 -6.10
CA PHE A 63 6.51 -9.30 -6.75
C PHE A 63 6.18 -9.04 -8.22
N ILE A 64 5.67 -7.85 -8.55
CA ILE A 64 5.35 -7.46 -9.93
C ILE A 64 6.62 -7.42 -10.77
N TYR A 65 7.64 -6.74 -10.25
CA TYR A 65 8.90 -6.60 -10.95
C TYR A 65 9.57 -7.96 -11.20
N MET A 66 9.46 -8.87 -10.22
CA MET A 66 9.90 -10.27 -10.35
C MET A 66 9.14 -10.98 -11.49
N LEU A 67 7.81 -10.91 -11.53
CA LEU A 67 7.02 -11.55 -12.58
C LEU A 67 7.33 -11.00 -13.97
N GLU A 68 7.42 -9.68 -14.12
CA GLU A 68 7.80 -9.05 -15.38
C GLU A 68 9.17 -9.51 -15.86
N SER A 69 10.14 -9.55 -14.94
CA SER A 69 11.50 -10.00 -15.24
C SER A 69 11.53 -11.49 -15.58
N TRP A 70 10.71 -12.29 -14.90
CA TRP A 70 10.66 -13.74 -15.07
C TRP A 70 10.09 -14.13 -16.44
N VAL A 71 8.99 -13.50 -16.83
CA VAL A 71 8.35 -13.70 -18.15
C VAL A 71 9.29 -13.29 -19.28
N ARG A 72 10.10 -12.23 -19.08
CA ARG A 72 11.10 -11.80 -20.09
C ARG A 72 12.28 -12.75 -20.18
N LYS A 73 12.70 -13.35 -19.06
CA LYS A 73 13.90 -14.20 -18.95
C LYS A 73 13.65 -15.65 -19.35
N ASN A 74 12.49 -16.22 -18.99
CA ASN A 74 12.20 -17.63 -19.13
C ASN A 74 11.14 -17.90 -20.21
N GLN A 75 11.53 -18.63 -21.26
CA GLN A 75 10.62 -19.03 -22.34
C GLN A 75 9.51 -19.99 -21.87
N ASN A 76 9.71 -20.66 -20.74
CA ASN A 76 8.76 -21.59 -20.13
C ASN A 76 7.92 -20.92 -19.02
N ALA A 77 7.88 -19.59 -18.95
CA ALA A 77 7.10 -18.87 -17.96
C ALA A 77 5.60 -19.08 -18.20
N THR A 78 4.98 -19.93 -17.37
CA THR A 78 3.55 -20.24 -17.43
C THR A 78 2.92 -20.10 -16.05
N LEU A 79 1.63 -19.79 -15.99
CA LEU A 79 0.91 -19.72 -14.72
C LEU A 79 0.99 -21.04 -13.95
N GLN A 80 1.04 -22.19 -14.63
CA GLN A 80 1.19 -23.49 -13.98
C GLN A 80 2.56 -23.63 -13.28
N VAL A 81 3.64 -23.17 -13.92
CA VAL A 81 4.97 -23.18 -13.28
C VAL A 81 4.96 -22.27 -12.05
N LEU A 82 4.43 -21.06 -12.18
CA LEU A 82 4.32 -20.14 -11.04
C LEU A 82 3.47 -20.75 -9.91
N ARG A 83 2.36 -21.39 -10.24
CA ARG A 83 1.47 -22.10 -9.31
C ARG A 83 2.20 -23.18 -8.54
N ASN A 84 2.96 -24.03 -9.26
CA ASN A 84 3.68 -25.14 -8.66
C ASN A 84 4.76 -24.63 -7.68
N GLU A 85 5.52 -23.59 -8.05
CA GLU A 85 6.52 -23.01 -7.16
C GLU A 85 5.91 -22.42 -5.88
N ILE A 86 4.77 -21.73 -6.00
CA ILE A 86 4.04 -21.18 -4.84
C ILE A 86 3.46 -22.32 -3.97
N TYR A 87 2.97 -23.39 -4.59
CA TYR A 87 2.49 -24.59 -3.89
C TYR A 87 3.63 -25.25 -3.09
N ASP A 88 4.81 -25.39 -3.69
CA ASP A 88 6.00 -25.99 -3.06
C ASP A 88 6.61 -25.12 -1.95
N MET A 89 6.30 -23.82 -1.94
CA MET A 89 6.58 -22.93 -0.82
C MET A 89 5.57 -23.06 0.34
N GLY A 90 4.54 -23.89 0.20
CA GLY A 90 3.48 -24.08 1.20
C GLY A 90 2.47 -22.93 1.26
N ARG A 91 2.43 -22.06 0.24
CA ARG A 91 1.53 -20.90 0.17
C ARG A 91 0.22 -21.24 -0.52
N LEU A 92 -0.53 -22.18 0.08
CA LEU A 92 -1.81 -22.66 -0.44
C LEU A 92 -2.84 -21.55 -0.63
N ASP A 93 -2.79 -20.52 0.22
CA ASP A 93 -3.61 -19.33 0.14
C ASP A 93 -3.37 -18.52 -1.14
N ALA A 94 -2.11 -18.39 -1.58
CA ALA A 94 -1.77 -17.73 -2.84
C ALA A 94 -2.07 -18.61 -4.07
N VAL A 95 -1.96 -19.93 -3.94
CA VAL A 95 -2.35 -20.89 -4.99
C VAL A 95 -3.84 -20.79 -5.29
N GLU A 96 -4.70 -20.72 -4.28
CA GLU A 96 -6.15 -20.60 -4.46
C GLU A 96 -6.52 -19.33 -5.25
N VAL A 97 -5.90 -18.19 -4.94
CA VAL A 97 -6.09 -16.95 -5.70
C VAL A 97 -5.60 -17.07 -7.14
N LEU A 98 -4.53 -17.83 -7.37
CA LEU A 98 -4.02 -18.08 -8.72
C LEU A 98 -4.96 -18.99 -9.52
N ASP A 99 -5.55 -19.99 -8.87
CA ASP A 99 -6.53 -20.90 -9.46
C ASP A 99 -7.83 -20.16 -9.83
N ASP A 100 -8.31 -19.28 -8.96
CA ASP A 100 -9.42 -18.39 -9.25
C ASP A 100 -9.13 -17.46 -10.43
N ALA A 101 -7.90 -16.95 -10.52
CA ALA A 101 -7.46 -16.13 -11.64
C ALA A 101 -7.44 -16.91 -12.95
N VAL A 102 -6.87 -18.12 -12.94
CA VAL A 102 -6.86 -19.02 -14.11
C VAL A 102 -8.28 -19.34 -14.55
N LYS A 103 -9.16 -19.69 -13.61
CA LYS A 103 -10.56 -20.01 -13.87
C LYS A 103 -11.32 -18.81 -14.46
N ALA A 104 -11.13 -17.62 -13.88
CA ALA A 104 -11.74 -16.39 -14.41
C ALA A 104 -11.26 -16.06 -15.83
N ILE A 105 -9.97 -16.31 -16.15
CA ILE A 105 -9.45 -16.12 -17.52
C ILE A 105 -10.09 -17.14 -18.47
N GLN A 106 -10.25 -18.39 -18.05
CA GLN A 106 -10.90 -19.44 -18.84
C GLN A 106 -12.38 -19.12 -19.09
N GLU A 107 -13.10 -18.65 -18.08
CA GLU A 107 -14.53 -18.32 -18.16
C GLU A 107 -14.79 -17.07 -19.03
N ASN A 108 -13.99 -16.01 -18.88
CA ASN A 108 -14.10 -14.81 -19.73
C ASN A 108 -13.77 -15.08 -21.21
N ASN A 109 -12.99 -16.11 -21.51
CA ASN A 109 -12.73 -16.54 -22.88
C ASN A 109 -13.92 -17.28 -23.52
N ILE A 110 -14.84 -17.84 -22.72
CA ILE A 110 -16.02 -18.58 -23.21
C ILE A 110 -17.14 -17.61 -23.65
N GLU A 111 -17.26 -16.43 -23.04
CA GLU A 111 -18.29 -15.43 -23.41
C GLU A 111 -17.91 -14.56 -24.62
N SER A 112 -16.66 -14.58 -25.06
CA SER A 112 -16.14 -13.76 -26.18
C SER A 112 -16.28 -14.40 -27.57
N ASP A 113 -17.13 -15.41 -27.73
CA ASP A 113 -17.23 -16.24 -28.94
C ASP A 113 -18.04 -15.60 -30.10
N VAL A 114 -18.20 -14.29 -30.12
CA VAL A 114 -18.77 -13.54 -31.26
C VAL A 114 -17.72 -12.63 -31.87
N GLY A 115 -16.74 -13.25 -32.53
CA GLY A 115 -15.94 -12.64 -33.59
C GLY A 115 -14.61 -12.01 -33.19
N LEU A 116 -13.54 -12.82 -33.17
CA LEU A 116 -12.15 -12.43 -33.50
C LEU A 116 -11.22 -13.67 -33.43
N ALA A 117 -11.19 -14.45 -34.51
CA ALA A 117 -10.65 -15.82 -34.56
C ALA A 117 -9.11 -15.97 -34.51
N SER A 118 -8.31 -14.90 -34.46
CA SER A 118 -6.84 -15.02 -34.50
C SER A 118 -6.12 -14.82 -33.15
N ASN A 119 -6.78 -14.24 -32.15
CA ASN A 119 -6.23 -14.10 -30.78
C ASN A 119 -6.67 -15.23 -29.83
N GLN A 120 -7.62 -16.07 -30.27
CA GLN A 120 -8.27 -17.09 -29.45
C GLN A 120 -7.46 -18.39 -29.31
N GLU A 121 -6.61 -18.75 -30.30
CA GLU A 121 -5.78 -19.96 -30.23
C GLU A 121 -4.62 -19.83 -29.24
N SER A 122 -4.00 -18.65 -29.13
CA SER A 122 -2.91 -18.41 -28.18
C SER A 122 -3.41 -18.56 -26.75
N LEU A 123 -4.56 -17.96 -26.41
CA LEU A 123 -5.18 -18.03 -25.08
C LEU A 123 -5.71 -19.43 -24.72
N LYS A 124 -6.30 -20.17 -25.68
CA LYS A 124 -6.70 -21.59 -25.48
C LYS A 124 -5.49 -22.51 -25.24
N ARG A 125 -4.32 -22.22 -25.84
CA ARG A 125 -3.06 -22.95 -25.61
C ARG A 125 -2.48 -22.71 -24.20
N PHE A 126 -2.79 -21.59 -23.54
CA PHE A 126 -2.31 -21.29 -22.18
C PHE A 126 -3.12 -21.95 -21.06
N ALA A 127 -4.37 -22.33 -21.34
CA ALA A 127 -5.26 -22.97 -20.37
C ALA A 127 -5.25 -24.51 -20.44
N SER A 128 -4.67 -25.09 -21.49
CA SER A 128 -4.67 -26.54 -21.75
C SER A 128 -3.26 -27.09 -21.84
N ASN A 129 -2.97 -28.13 -21.06
CA ASN A 129 -1.70 -28.87 -20.99
C ASN A 129 -1.17 -29.31 -22.37
N THR A 130 -0.47 -28.44 -23.08
CA THR A 130 0.19 -28.81 -24.33
C THR A 130 1.64 -28.37 -24.30
N THR A 131 2.48 -29.25 -23.77
CA THR A 131 3.92 -29.27 -24.05
C THR A 131 4.10 -29.45 -25.55
N LEU A 132 4.77 -28.52 -26.23
CA LEU A 132 5.30 -28.76 -27.57
C LEU A 132 6.82 -28.57 -27.56
N LEU A 133 7.51 -29.60 -27.09
CA LEU A 133 8.77 -29.98 -27.73
C LEU A 133 8.40 -30.58 -29.09
N SER A 134 8.53 -29.80 -30.16
CA SER A 134 9.04 -30.28 -31.44
C SER A 134 9.41 -29.11 -32.35
N LEU A 135 10.60 -28.57 -32.13
CA LEU A 135 11.48 -28.16 -33.22
C LEU A 135 12.90 -28.14 -32.66
N GLU A 136 13.51 -29.33 -32.65
CA GLU A 136 14.95 -29.45 -32.71
C GLU A 136 15.43 -28.69 -33.95
N SER A 137 16.17 -27.61 -33.74
CA SER A 137 17.49 -27.44 -34.32
C SER A 137 18.08 -26.11 -33.88
N SER A 138 19.37 -26.19 -33.51
CA SER A 138 20.30 -25.09 -33.29
C SER A 138 20.43 -24.59 -31.85
N GLN A 139 21.01 -25.44 -31.01
CA GLN A 139 22.09 -24.95 -30.15
C GLN A 139 23.20 -24.38 -31.04
N SER A 140 23.49 -23.09 -30.96
CA SER A 140 24.86 -22.58 -30.85
C SER A 140 24.86 -21.05 -30.76
N ALA A 141 25.73 -20.54 -29.90
CA ALA A 141 26.22 -19.16 -29.81
C ALA A 141 25.18 -18.07 -29.51
N PHE A 142 25.26 -17.48 -28.31
CA PHE A 142 25.47 -16.03 -28.14
C PHE A 142 25.56 -15.71 -26.63
N SER A 143 26.70 -16.07 -26.03
CA SER A 143 27.37 -15.18 -25.10
C SER A 143 27.88 -13.97 -25.90
N GLU A 144 27.87 -12.78 -25.29
CA GLU A 144 28.33 -11.49 -25.84
C GLU A 144 27.33 -10.73 -26.70
N ASN A 145 26.53 -9.87 -26.05
CA ASN A 145 26.47 -8.42 -26.31
C ASN A 145 25.33 -7.80 -25.49
N LEU A 146 25.65 -7.36 -24.27
CA LEU A 146 24.77 -6.57 -23.41
C LEU A 146 25.42 -5.21 -23.17
N ILE A 147 25.62 -4.47 -24.25
CA ILE A 147 25.98 -3.05 -24.25
C ILE A 147 25.16 -2.38 -25.38
N LEU A 148 24.44 -1.29 -25.04
CA LEU A 148 23.64 -0.35 -25.88
C LEU A 148 22.19 -0.85 -26.19
N ASN A 149 21.09 -0.13 -25.93
CA ASN A 149 20.84 1.31 -25.84
C ASN A 149 19.62 1.66 -24.95
N ASN A 150 19.84 2.57 -24.00
CA ASN A 150 18.81 3.23 -23.15
C ASN A 150 18.19 4.45 -23.84
N THR A 151 17.41 4.27 -24.92
CA THR A 151 16.74 5.43 -25.58
C THR A 151 15.29 5.20 -26.00
N HIS A 152 14.60 4.20 -25.44
CA HIS A 152 13.17 3.97 -25.73
C HIS A 152 12.23 3.88 -24.53
N ASP A 153 12.71 4.20 -23.33
CA ASP A 153 11.94 4.01 -22.09
C ASP A 153 11.10 5.24 -21.66
N ASP A 154 11.31 6.41 -22.26
CA ASP A 154 10.61 7.64 -21.85
C ASP A 154 9.17 7.74 -22.37
N SER A 155 8.87 7.16 -23.52
CA SER A 155 7.53 7.22 -24.13
C SER A 155 6.57 6.26 -23.46
N ILE A 156 7.07 5.08 -23.05
CA ILE A 156 6.31 4.06 -22.34
C ILE A 156 6.11 4.50 -20.88
N ARG A 157 7.15 5.01 -20.21
CA ARG A 157 6.99 5.62 -18.88
C ARG A 157 6.04 6.81 -18.88
N LYS A 158 6.11 7.72 -19.85
CA LYS A 158 5.15 8.84 -19.97
C LYS A 158 3.73 8.38 -20.30
N ALA A 159 3.54 7.28 -21.02
CA ALA A 159 2.22 6.70 -21.26
C ALA A 159 1.67 6.01 -20.00
N PHE A 160 2.51 5.30 -19.23
CA PHE A 160 2.15 4.65 -17.98
C PHE A 160 1.91 5.62 -16.82
N ASP A 161 2.70 6.69 -16.71
CA ASP A 161 2.48 7.76 -15.73
C ASP A 161 1.18 8.53 -16.03
N LYS A 162 0.75 8.56 -17.29
CA LYS A 162 -0.54 9.12 -17.73
C LYS A 162 -1.72 8.15 -17.57
N LEU A 163 -1.46 6.84 -17.42
CA LEU A 163 -2.46 5.79 -17.26
C LEU A 163 -2.66 5.35 -15.80
N LYS A 164 -1.72 5.60 -14.88
CA LYS A 164 -1.74 5.02 -13.52
C LYS A 164 -2.32 5.89 -12.41
N PHE A 165 -2.66 7.17 -12.64
CA PHE A 165 -3.11 8.05 -11.54
C PHE A 165 -4.54 8.59 -11.66
N ASP A 166 -5.20 8.46 -12.80
CA ASP A 166 -6.52 9.07 -13.01
C ASP A 166 -7.72 8.13 -12.77
N ASP A 167 -7.54 6.80 -12.72
CA ASP A 167 -8.70 5.87 -12.72
C ASP A 167 -9.03 5.19 -11.38
N LEU A 168 -8.16 5.22 -10.38
CA LEU A 168 -8.46 4.64 -9.06
C LEU A 168 -8.67 5.75 -8.02
N ALA A 169 -9.93 6.03 -7.72
CA ALA A 169 -10.34 6.91 -6.64
C ALA A 169 -9.60 6.52 -5.34
N PRO A 170 -8.90 7.46 -4.66
CA PRO A 170 -8.15 7.12 -3.47
C PRO A 170 -9.08 6.54 -2.41
N MET A 171 -8.63 5.46 -1.80
CA MET A 171 -9.36 4.77 -0.75
C MET A 171 -9.02 5.41 0.59
N ILE A 172 -10.05 5.90 1.26
CA ILE A 172 -9.96 6.58 2.54
C ILE A 172 -10.77 5.83 3.57
N TYR A 173 -10.14 5.63 4.72
CA TYR A 173 -10.81 5.15 5.90
C TYR A 173 -10.99 6.29 6.91
N VAL A 174 -12.22 6.56 7.32
CA VAL A 174 -12.55 7.65 8.24
C VAL A 174 -12.84 7.08 9.62
N VAL A 175 -12.02 7.49 10.59
CA VAL A 175 -12.09 7.09 11.98
C VAL A 175 -12.64 8.25 12.80
N TYR A 176 -13.69 8.00 13.57
CA TYR A 176 -14.30 9.01 14.43
C TYR A 176 -14.97 8.40 15.65
N TYR A 177 -15.08 9.18 16.72
CA TYR A 177 -15.87 8.85 17.90
C TYR A 177 -17.18 9.66 17.90
N PRO A 178 -18.37 9.02 18.02
CA PRO A 178 -19.65 9.73 17.99
C PRO A 178 -19.96 10.39 19.34
N ASP A 179 -19.32 11.52 19.65
CA ASP A 179 -19.55 12.25 20.92
C ASP A 179 -21.02 12.64 21.14
N ASN A 180 -21.74 12.92 20.05
CA ASN A 180 -23.18 13.18 20.03
C ASN A 180 -23.75 12.98 18.62
N GLU A 181 -25.08 12.93 18.52
CA GLU A 181 -25.79 12.75 17.23
C GLU A 181 -25.48 13.83 16.20
N ASN A 182 -25.25 15.08 16.64
CA ASN A 182 -24.89 16.16 15.73
C ASN A 182 -23.48 15.95 15.15
N HIS A 183 -22.53 15.48 15.96
CA HIS A 183 -21.18 15.13 15.53
C HIS A 183 -21.24 13.99 14.51
N LYS A 184 -21.99 12.93 14.82
CA LYS A 184 -22.24 11.80 13.90
C LYS A 184 -22.76 12.30 12.55
N ARG A 185 -23.82 13.11 12.54
CA ARG A 185 -24.38 13.70 11.29
C ARG A 185 -23.36 14.53 10.52
N ASN A 186 -22.51 15.29 11.20
CA ASN A 186 -21.48 16.09 10.55
C ASN A 186 -20.39 15.22 9.91
N VAL A 187 -20.02 14.10 10.53
CA VAL A 187 -19.10 13.13 9.94
C VAL A 187 -19.70 12.48 8.70
N PHE A 188 -20.95 12.04 8.74
CA PHE A 188 -21.61 11.47 7.55
C PHE A 188 -21.72 12.48 6.41
N LYS A 189 -22.11 13.73 6.70
CA LYS A 189 -22.11 14.81 5.70
C LYS A 189 -20.71 15.03 5.12
N PHE A 190 -19.67 14.98 5.94
CA PHE A 190 -18.29 15.10 5.47
C PHE A 190 -17.90 13.94 4.54
N VAL A 191 -18.19 12.69 4.91
CA VAL A 191 -17.94 11.50 4.08
C VAL A 191 -18.69 11.58 2.75
N GLN A 192 -19.97 11.96 2.79
CA GLN A 192 -20.79 12.14 1.59
C GLN A 192 -20.21 13.20 0.65
N ILE A 193 -19.72 14.33 1.20
CA ILE A 193 -19.04 15.36 0.40
C ILE A 193 -17.79 14.79 -0.29
N LEU A 194 -17.00 13.95 0.39
CA LEU A 194 -15.83 13.31 -0.21
C LEU A 194 -16.22 12.39 -1.37
N GLN A 195 -17.25 11.57 -1.17
CA GLN A 195 -17.73 10.62 -2.17
C GLN A 195 -18.36 11.32 -3.39
N GLU A 196 -19.35 12.18 -3.18
CA GLU A 196 -20.16 12.75 -4.27
C GLU A 196 -19.40 13.85 -5.03
N LYS A 197 -18.74 14.76 -4.31
CA LYS A 197 -18.15 15.94 -4.92
C LYS A 197 -16.74 15.69 -5.46
N TYR A 198 -16.00 14.82 -4.78
CA TYR A 198 -14.58 14.60 -5.06
C TYR A 198 -14.29 13.20 -5.62
N LYS A 199 -15.31 12.34 -5.75
CA LYS A 199 -15.18 10.97 -6.24
C LYS A 199 -14.14 10.16 -5.45
N ILE A 200 -14.06 10.39 -4.14
CA ILE A 200 -13.14 9.69 -3.24
C ILE A 200 -13.87 8.48 -2.64
N ASN A 201 -13.21 7.32 -2.61
CA ASN A 201 -13.77 6.14 -1.96
C ASN A 201 -13.54 6.22 -0.44
N ALA A 202 -14.41 6.95 0.26
CA ALA A 202 -14.37 7.08 1.72
C ALA A 202 -15.32 6.07 2.39
N SER A 203 -14.91 5.44 3.49
CA SER A 203 -15.73 4.49 4.25
C SER A 203 -15.56 4.66 5.76
N THR A 204 -16.57 4.23 6.52
CA THR A 204 -16.55 4.25 7.99
C THR A 204 -16.84 2.85 8.55
N ALA A 205 -16.53 2.61 9.83
CA ALA A 205 -16.90 1.33 10.49
C ALA A 205 -18.40 1.16 10.73
N ASP A 206 -19.19 2.24 10.65
CA ASP A 206 -20.64 2.18 10.91
C ASP A 206 -21.44 1.57 9.77
N ASP A 207 -20.80 1.33 8.62
CA ASP A 207 -21.44 0.77 7.43
C ASP A 207 -21.61 -0.77 7.54
N VAL A 208 -21.12 -1.41 8.61
CA VAL A 208 -21.11 -2.88 8.77
C VAL A 208 -21.42 -3.31 10.22
N ASP A 209 -22.37 -4.24 10.37
CA ASP A 209 -22.76 -4.77 11.68
C ASP A 209 -22.02 -6.07 12.06
N ILE A 210 -21.55 -6.84 11.07
CA ILE A 210 -20.96 -8.17 11.28
C ILE A 210 -19.43 -8.12 11.10
N ASN A 211 -18.71 -8.70 12.05
CA ASN A 211 -17.25 -8.83 12.02
C ASN A 211 -16.50 -7.50 11.81
N LYS A 212 -16.90 -6.48 12.57
CA LYS A 212 -16.32 -5.13 12.50
C LYS A 212 -14.80 -5.11 12.66
N ALA A 213 -14.22 -5.95 13.51
CA ALA A 213 -12.78 -5.99 13.71
C ALA A 213 -12.01 -6.36 12.42
N SER A 214 -12.43 -7.43 11.73
CA SER A 214 -11.83 -7.80 10.44
C SER A 214 -12.10 -6.76 9.36
N TYR A 215 -13.29 -6.15 9.35
CA TYR A 215 -13.61 -5.06 8.42
C TYR A 215 -12.68 -3.86 8.63
N ILE A 216 -12.50 -3.44 9.89
CA ILE A 216 -11.61 -2.34 10.26
C ILE A 216 -10.19 -2.64 9.80
N ASP A 217 -9.66 -3.83 10.12
CA ASP A 217 -8.30 -4.21 9.73
C ASP A 217 -8.13 -4.22 8.20
N GLN A 218 -9.08 -4.80 7.47
CA GLN A 218 -9.07 -4.81 6.01
C GLN A 218 -9.08 -3.39 5.42
N LYS A 219 -10.01 -2.53 5.88
CA LYS A 219 -10.13 -1.15 5.38
C LYS A 219 -8.94 -0.30 5.77
N PHE A 220 -8.40 -0.50 6.97
CA PHE A 220 -7.21 0.19 7.45
C PHE A 220 -5.96 -0.14 6.60
N ASN A 221 -5.80 -1.40 6.22
CA ASN A 221 -4.68 -1.87 5.42
C ASN A 221 -4.82 -1.45 3.94
N GLN A 222 -6.05 -1.42 3.40
CA GLN A 222 -6.32 -1.00 2.02
C GLN A 222 -6.29 0.54 1.83
N ALA A 223 -6.57 1.31 2.88
CA ALA A 223 -6.68 2.75 2.77
C ALA A 223 -5.34 3.42 2.44
N ASN A 224 -5.35 4.31 1.45
CA ASN A 224 -4.23 5.20 1.14
C ASN A 224 -4.03 6.24 2.25
N TYR A 225 -5.14 6.71 2.84
CA TYR A 225 -5.14 7.65 3.96
C TYR A 225 -6.16 7.24 5.02
N VAL A 226 -5.79 7.44 6.27
CA VAL A 226 -6.69 7.29 7.42
C VAL A 226 -6.99 8.69 7.95
N LEU A 227 -8.22 9.14 7.79
CA LEU A 227 -8.68 10.42 8.30
C LEU A 227 -9.19 10.24 9.73
N LEU A 228 -8.59 10.95 10.67
CA LEU A 228 -9.02 10.93 12.07
C LEU A 228 -9.80 12.19 12.39
N VAL A 229 -11.12 12.05 12.57
CA VAL A 229 -11.98 13.15 13.02
C VAL A 229 -11.74 13.35 14.52
N CYS A 230 -10.89 14.31 14.84
CA CYS A 230 -10.36 14.52 16.19
C CYS A 230 -11.41 15.21 17.07
N SER A 231 -11.91 14.49 18.07
CA SER A 231 -12.88 14.98 19.04
C SER A 231 -12.46 14.61 20.47
N PRO A 232 -13.09 15.22 21.51
CA PRO A 232 -12.75 14.90 22.90
C PRO A 232 -12.87 13.40 23.22
N GLY A 233 -13.91 12.72 22.75
CA GLY A 233 -14.08 11.28 22.91
C GLY A 233 -13.04 10.46 22.19
N LEU A 234 -12.65 10.84 20.95
CA LEU A 234 -11.56 10.18 20.25
C LEU A 234 -10.24 10.29 21.04
N LYS A 235 -9.90 11.49 21.52
CA LYS A 235 -8.70 11.70 22.35
C LYS A 235 -8.70 10.84 23.61
N PHE A 236 -9.87 10.69 24.23
CA PHE A 236 -10.01 9.88 25.43
C PHE A 236 -9.74 8.39 25.16
N CYS A 237 -10.31 7.84 24.08
CA CYS A 237 -10.06 6.45 23.69
C CYS A 237 -8.59 6.16 23.35
N PHE A 238 -7.82 7.17 22.94
CA PHE A 238 -6.37 7.03 22.71
C PHE A 238 -5.52 7.07 23.99
N LYS A 239 -6.10 7.49 25.13
CA LYS A 239 -5.41 7.61 26.43
C LYS A 239 -5.74 6.48 27.41
N SER A 240 -6.75 5.65 27.11
CA SER A 240 -7.39 4.78 28.10
C SER A 240 -6.50 3.69 28.70
N ASP A 241 -5.30 3.45 28.16
CA ASP A 241 -4.37 2.46 28.70
C ASP A 241 -3.63 2.96 29.97
N GLU A 242 -3.68 4.26 30.29
CA GLU A 242 -2.86 4.85 31.37
C GLU A 242 -3.56 5.04 32.72
N ASN A 243 -4.89 4.90 32.83
CA ASN A 243 -5.57 5.08 34.14
C ASN A 243 -6.90 4.32 34.29
N PRO A 244 -6.90 3.15 34.97
CA PRO A 244 -8.09 2.31 35.12
C PRO A 244 -9.15 2.86 36.10
N ASN A 245 -8.86 3.90 36.91
CA ASN A 245 -9.73 4.33 38.02
C ASN A 245 -10.59 5.58 37.76
N SER A 246 -10.78 6.01 36.50
CA SER A 246 -11.61 7.18 36.20
C SER A 246 -13.10 6.81 36.00
N ILE A 247 -14.00 7.67 36.48
CA ILE A 247 -15.47 7.62 36.37
C ILE A 247 -15.98 7.42 34.91
N LEU A 248 -15.07 7.53 33.94
CA LEU A 248 -15.29 7.36 32.50
C LEU A 248 -15.30 5.89 32.02
N GLN A 249 -15.13 4.89 32.91
CA GLN A 249 -15.28 3.47 32.55
C GLN A 249 -16.66 3.12 31.95
N LEU A 250 -17.72 3.85 32.31
CA LEU A 250 -19.05 3.65 31.72
C LEU A 250 -19.11 3.99 30.22
N VAL A 251 -18.27 4.93 29.76
CA VAL A 251 -18.12 5.27 28.33
C VAL A 251 -17.16 4.29 27.64
N ALA A 252 -16.15 3.82 28.37
CA ALA A 252 -15.12 2.90 27.88
C ALA A 252 -15.66 1.52 27.47
N ASN A 253 -16.83 1.11 28.00
CA ASN A 253 -17.46 -0.17 27.68
C ASN A 253 -18.36 -0.16 26.45
N SER A 254 -18.58 0.99 25.81
CA SER A 254 -19.30 1.04 24.54
C SER A 254 -18.56 0.22 23.47
N GLU A 255 -19.31 -0.46 22.60
CA GLU A 255 -18.72 -1.16 21.45
C GLU A 255 -17.82 -0.23 20.64
N LYS A 256 -18.25 1.03 20.49
CA LYS A 256 -17.50 2.04 19.75
C LYS A 256 -16.17 2.41 20.41
N SER A 257 -16.11 2.47 21.74
CA SER A 257 -14.84 2.66 22.45
C SER A 257 -13.86 1.50 22.20
N LYS A 258 -14.36 0.26 22.15
CA LYS A 258 -13.54 -0.92 21.81
C LYS A 258 -13.03 -0.87 20.37
N GLU A 259 -13.89 -0.47 19.42
CA GLU A 259 -13.50 -0.26 18.01
C GLU A 259 -12.39 0.78 17.90
N ILE A 260 -12.52 1.94 18.57
CA ILE A 260 -11.52 3.00 18.52
C ILE A 260 -10.22 2.58 19.23
N SER A 261 -10.29 1.83 20.33
CA SER A 261 -9.12 1.26 20.99
C SER A 261 -8.39 0.24 20.11
N PHE A 262 -9.12 -0.54 19.32
CA PHE A 262 -8.52 -1.43 18.32
C PHE A 262 -7.80 -0.63 17.22
N VAL A 263 -8.47 0.39 16.67
CA VAL A 263 -7.85 1.28 15.67
C VAL A 263 -6.64 2.02 16.23
N SER A 264 -6.69 2.51 17.47
CA SER A 264 -5.55 3.22 18.07
C SER A 264 -4.33 2.31 18.21
N LYS A 265 -4.52 1.04 18.57
CA LYS A 265 -3.45 0.03 18.60
C LYS A 265 -2.87 -0.22 17.21
N LEU A 266 -3.70 -0.32 16.17
CA LEU A 266 -3.22 -0.45 14.78
C LEU A 266 -2.37 0.76 14.37
N ILE A 267 -2.84 1.98 14.67
CA ILE A 267 -2.12 3.22 14.35
C ILE A 267 -0.79 3.30 15.10
N LEU A 268 -0.78 3.00 16.40
CA LEU A 268 0.44 2.99 17.20
C LEU A 268 1.46 2.00 16.63
N ASN A 269 1.03 0.76 16.38
CA ASN A 269 1.89 -0.28 15.82
C ASN A 269 2.47 0.13 14.47
N ASP A 270 1.67 0.72 13.58
CA ASP A 270 2.12 1.16 12.26
C ASP A 270 3.07 2.36 12.33
N ILE A 271 2.79 3.35 13.19
CA ILE A 271 3.67 4.50 13.39
C ILE A 271 5.03 4.06 13.95
N PHE A 272 5.05 3.14 14.92
CA PHE A 272 6.28 2.63 15.50
C PHE A 272 7.06 1.73 14.53
N ALA A 273 6.37 0.93 13.71
CA ALA A 273 7.01 0.03 12.75
C ALA A 273 7.53 0.76 11.50
N GLN A 274 6.69 1.59 10.86
CA GLN A 274 6.94 2.14 9.53
C GLN A 274 7.33 3.62 9.52
N LYS A 275 7.20 4.33 10.66
CA LYS A 275 7.37 5.79 10.76
C LYS A 275 6.54 6.61 9.76
N ASN A 276 5.48 6.02 9.21
CA ASN A 276 4.67 6.66 8.17
C ASN A 276 3.54 7.51 8.76
N LEU A 277 3.91 8.60 9.44
CA LEU A 277 2.95 9.59 9.94
C LEU A 277 2.12 10.24 8.82
N SER A 278 2.56 10.14 7.56
CA SER A 278 1.95 10.82 6.42
C SER A 278 0.63 10.19 5.95
N LYS A 279 0.37 8.92 6.34
CA LYS A 279 -0.88 8.18 6.11
C LYS A 279 -2.01 8.69 7.01
N TYR A 280 -1.68 9.21 8.19
CA TYR A 280 -2.63 9.63 9.22
C TYR A 280 -2.88 11.13 9.13
N ILE A 281 -4.13 11.51 8.87
CA ILE A 281 -4.51 12.91 8.68
C ILE A 281 -5.52 13.31 9.77
N PRO A 282 -5.10 14.08 10.78
CA PRO A 282 -6.01 14.68 11.75
C PRO A 282 -6.92 15.72 11.10
N ILE A 283 -8.22 15.60 11.32
CA ILE A 283 -9.25 16.53 10.85
C ILE A 283 -10.03 17.07 12.03
N LEU A 284 -10.24 18.38 12.04
CA LEU A 284 -11.13 19.06 12.98
C LEU A 284 -12.38 19.52 12.22
N LEU A 285 -13.54 18.96 12.57
CA LEU A 285 -14.83 19.44 12.06
C LEU A 285 -15.27 20.65 12.89
N THR A 286 -15.55 21.77 12.23
CA THR A 286 -15.88 23.05 12.87
C THR A 286 -17.02 22.96 13.88
N ASN A 287 -16.91 23.79 14.93
CA ASN A 287 -17.87 24.05 16.02
C ASN A 287 -17.89 23.03 17.17
N LEU A 288 -17.22 21.88 17.05
CA LEU A 288 -17.25 20.83 18.09
C LEU A 288 -15.86 20.37 18.55
N CYS A 289 -14.80 20.69 17.81
CA CYS A 289 -13.49 20.10 17.99
C CYS A 289 -12.38 21.16 18.13
N ASN A 290 -11.59 21.05 19.20
CA ASN A 290 -10.43 21.91 19.45
C ASN A 290 -9.13 21.22 19.02
N VAL A 291 -8.07 22.00 18.81
CA VAL A 291 -6.73 21.46 18.51
C VAL A 291 -6.24 20.54 19.63
N ASP A 292 -6.67 20.81 20.86
CA ASP A 292 -6.37 19.98 22.01
C ASP A 292 -7.01 18.60 21.92
N SER A 293 -8.03 18.38 21.07
CA SER A 293 -8.67 17.08 20.85
C SER A 293 -7.85 16.13 19.97
N ILE A 294 -6.68 16.55 19.48
CA ILE A 294 -5.80 15.70 18.69
C ILE A 294 -5.03 14.75 19.63
N PRO A 295 -5.05 13.42 19.38
CA PRO A 295 -4.24 12.47 20.15
C PRO A 295 -2.75 12.83 20.12
N LEU A 296 -2.05 12.58 21.23
CA LEU A 296 -0.62 12.96 21.39
C LEU A 296 0.26 12.40 20.27
N VAL A 297 -0.01 11.15 19.88
CA VAL A 297 0.67 10.39 18.81
C VAL A 297 0.61 11.12 17.46
N LEU A 298 -0.43 11.92 17.23
CA LEU A 298 -0.68 12.60 15.96
C LEU A 298 -0.40 14.10 16.02
N GLN A 299 0.14 14.62 17.12
CA GLN A 299 0.45 16.06 17.22
C GLN A 299 1.49 16.54 16.20
N GLY A 300 2.38 15.65 15.76
CA GLY A 300 3.37 15.93 14.71
C GLY A 300 2.83 15.83 13.28
N ALA A 301 1.60 15.35 13.08
CA ALA A 301 1.00 15.20 11.76
C ALA A 301 0.36 16.52 11.26
N THR A 302 0.31 16.70 9.93
CA THR A 302 -0.36 17.85 9.32
C THR A 302 -1.87 17.75 9.54
N LYS A 303 -2.41 18.65 10.35
CA LYS A 303 -3.84 18.75 10.68
C LYS A 303 -4.57 19.69 9.74
N TYR A 304 -5.86 19.42 9.52
CA TYR A 304 -6.73 20.26 8.68
C TYR A 304 -8.00 20.64 9.43
N LYS A 305 -8.42 21.89 9.29
CA LYS A 305 -9.75 22.34 9.72
C LYS A 305 -10.72 22.26 8.55
N PHE A 306 -11.84 21.58 8.73
CA PHE A 306 -12.88 21.47 7.70
C PHE A 306 -14.16 22.15 8.19
N PRO A 307 -14.76 23.05 7.37
CA PRO A 307 -14.54 23.25 5.93
C PRO A 307 -13.49 24.31 5.53
N GLU A 308 -12.83 25.02 6.45
CA GLU A 308 -11.97 26.17 6.12
C GLU A 308 -10.77 25.81 5.23
N GLU A 309 -10.12 24.69 5.51
CA GLU A 309 -8.95 24.20 4.80
C GLU A 309 -9.28 23.08 3.81
N ARG A 310 -10.55 22.96 3.40
CA ARG A 310 -11.04 21.95 2.46
C ARG A 310 -10.14 21.80 1.23
N LYS A 311 -9.74 22.91 0.59
CA LYS A 311 -8.92 22.84 -0.63
C LYS A 311 -7.56 22.17 -0.37
N LYS A 312 -6.93 22.47 0.77
CA LYS A 312 -5.65 21.88 1.15
C LYS A 312 -5.80 20.39 1.43
N LEU A 313 -6.80 20.01 2.22
CA LEU A 313 -7.11 18.61 2.53
C LEU A 313 -7.34 17.78 1.26
N ILE A 314 -8.14 18.29 0.32
CA ILE A 314 -8.43 17.58 -0.93
C ILE A 314 -7.18 17.47 -1.80
N ASN A 315 -6.36 18.52 -1.89
CA ASN A 315 -5.09 18.44 -2.61
C ASN A 315 -4.16 17.40 -2.00
N ARG A 316 -4.09 17.31 -0.67
CA ARG A 316 -3.33 16.29 0.05
C ARG A 316 -3.79 14.89 -0.31
N ILE A 317 -5.10 14.64 -0.24
CA ILE A 317 -5.72 13.35 -0.56
C ILE A 317 -5.43 12.95 -2.01
N LEU A 318 -5.62 13.88 -2.95
CA LEU A 318 -5.42 13.62 -4.38
C LEU A 318 -3.94 13.66 -4.80
N LYS A 319 -3.00 13.81 -3.85
CA LYS A 319 -1.56 13.97 -4.11
C LYS A 319 -1.24 15.08 -5.11
N ARG A 320 -2.07 16.13 -5.16
CA ARG A 320 -1.92 17.31 -6.02
C ARG A 320 -1.09 18.41 -5.36
N GLU A 321 -0.54 18.14 -4.18
CA GLU A 321 0.37 19.06 -3.51
C GLU A 321 1.74 18.98 -4.16
N ASN A 322 2.20 20.11 -4.72
CA ASN A 322 3.60 20.32 -5.02
C ASN A 322 4.35 20.52 -3.69
N PHE A 323 4.52 19.46 -2.90
CA PHE A 323 5.32 19.52 -1.68
C PHE A 323 6.79 19.60 -2.09
N VAL A 324 7.35 20.82 -2.06
CA VAL A 324 8.79 20.99 -1.91
C VAL A 324 9.09 20.62 -0.47
N LEU A 325 9.66 19.44 -0.25
CA LEU A 325 10.14 19.06 1.08
C LEU A 325 11.08 20.16 1.59
N PRO A 326 10.92 20.65 2.83
CA PRO A 326 11.89 21.57 3.40
C PRO A 326 13.25 20.86 3.39
N VAL A 327 14.22 21.46 2.71
CA VAL A 327 15.60 20.96 2.69
C VAL A 327 16.06 20.94 4.14
N MET A 328 16.22 19.75 4.71
CA MET A 328 16.78 19.60 6.05
C MET A 328 18.13 20.33 6.03
N PRO A 329 18.35 21.35 6.89
CA PRO A 329 19.64 22.00 6.95
C PRO A 329 20.66 20.90 7.20
N LYS A 330 21.61 20.73 6.27
CA LYS A 330 22.73 19.82 6.47
C LYS A 330 23.30 20.19 7.83
N LYS A 331 23.21 19.26 8.78
CA LYS A 331 23.80 19.43 10.10
C LYS A 331 25.27 19.68 9.80
N ASN A 332 25.70 20.93 9.92
CA ASN A 332 27.12 21.24 9.92
C ASN A 332 27.64 20.43 11.11
N VAL A 333 28.33 19.34 10.79
CA VAL A 333 29.11 18.59 11.76
C VAL A 333 30.22 19.56 12.14
N GLY A 334 29.89 20.49 13.03
CA GLY A 334 30.87 21.26 13.76
C GLY A 334 31.72 20.22 14.45
N VAL A 335 32.96 20.10 13.97
CA VAL A 335 34.01 19.33 14.63
C VAL A 335 34.04 19.85 16.07
N ILE A 336 33.47 19.08 16.99
CA ILE A 336 33.60 19.34 18.42
C ILE A 336 35.07 19.09 18.72
N ASN A 337 35.85 20.16 18.76
CA ASN A 337 37.23 20.11 19.20
C ASN A 337 37.21 19.80 20.70
N THR A 338 37.34 18.53 21.06
CA THR A 338 37.50 18.06 22.43
C THR A 338 38.92 18.37 22.91
N LYS A 339 39.20 19.65 23.17
CA LYS A 339 40.36 20.09 23.94
C LYS A 339 39.98 21.27 24.80
N THR A 340 39.54 20.98 26.04
CA THR A 340 39.88 21.66 27.32
C THR A 340 38.73 21.53 28.31
N LEU A 341 38.82 20.54 29.19
CA LEU A 341 38.12 20.52 30.47
C LEU A 341 39.10 20.01 31.53
N TYR A 342 40.08 20.85 31.83
CA TYR A 342 40.81 20.89 33.08
C TYR A 342 41.03 22.36 33.41
N GLY A 343 40.39 22.83 34.48
CA GLY A 343 40.49 24.22 34.91
C GLY A 343 39.37 24.56 35.87
N GLY A 344 39.62 24.30 37.16
CA GLY A 344 38.71 24.60 38.25
C GLY A 344 38.32 26.08 38.33
N GLY A 345 37.10 26.33 38.78
CA GLY A 345 36.60 27.66 39.06
C GLY A 345 35.39 27.57 39.98
N LEU A 346 35.64 27.85 41.26
CA LEU A 346 34.66 27.97 42.34
C LEU A 346 33.44 28.82 41.92
N LEU A 347 32.23 28.25 42.00
CA LEU A 347 30.99 29.01 42.01
C LEU A 347 30.64 29.38 43.45
N LYS A 348 30.79 30.68 43.74
CA LYS A 348 30.37 31.34 44.96
C LYS A 348 28.84 31.51 44.91
N LEU A 349 28.11 30.82 45.79
CA LEU A 349 26.69 31.04 46.04
C LEU A 349 26.53 32.30 46.90
N SER A 350 25.91 33.35 46.34
CA SER A 350 25.34 34.45 47.12
C SER A 350 23.83 34.30 47.17
N ILE A 351 23.33 33.94 48.35
CA ILE A 351 21.92 34.02 48.74
C ILE A 351 21.70 35.45 49.23
N SER A 352 20.76 36.18 48.62
CA SER A 352 20.23 37.43 49.17
C SER A 352 18.87 37.14 49.81
N THR A 353 18.78 37.42 51.10
CA THR A 353 17.58 37.51 51.94
C THR A 353 16.58 38.53 51.42
#